data_AF-A0A1H7XXJ5-F1
#
_entry.id   AF-A0A1H7XXJ5-F1
#
_cell.length_a   1.000
_cell.length_b   1.000
_cell.length_c   1.000
_cell.angle_alpha   90.00
_cell.angle_beta   90.00
_cell.angle_gamma   90.00
#
_symmetry.space_group_name_H-M   'P 1'
#
loop_
_entity.id
_entity.type
_entity.pdbx_description
1 polymer ?
#
loop_
_entity_poly.entity_id
_entity_poly.type
_entity_poly.pdbx_seq_one_letter_code
_entity_poly.pdbx_strand_id
1 'polypeptide(L)'
;MTPKTDIEALLARIKELEEENERLRNELKAKSDSELTIFEDEYKGHPVLTLGRSCRPFSIGLRQLQFLKKAWPQVEIFLQKHEKSSSNPPTEDDEIKI
;
A
#
# COMPACT_ATOMS: atom_id res chain seq x y z
N MET A 1 31.51 36.68 -12.47
CA MET A 1 30.78 35.43 -12.18
C MET A 1 29.65 35.34 -13.18
N THR A 2 29.67 34.33 -14.05
CA THR A 2 28.77 34.22 -15.20
C THR A 2 27.48 33.51 -14.81
N PRO A 3 26.29 34.06 -15.08
CA PRO A 3 25.01 33.50 -14.63
C PRO A 3 24.67 32.13 -15.23
N LYS A 4 25.34 31.71 -16.32
CA LYS A 4 25.17 30.38 -16.93
C LYS A 4 25.66 29.24 -16.03
N THR A 5 26.75 29.44 -15.29
CA THR A 5 27.32 28.42 -14.39
C THR A 5 26.43 28.17 -13.17
N ASP A 6 25.71 29.20 -12.70
CA ASP A 6 24.78 29.06 -11.58
C ASP A 6 23.52 28.29 -11.99
N ILE A 7 23.04 28.48 -13.23
CA ILE A 7 21.87 27.75 -13.76
C ILE A 7 22.20 26.26 -13.94
N GLU A 8 23.37 25.92 -14.48
CA GLU A 8 23.81 24.53 -14.63
C GLU A 8 24.01 23.83 -13.27
N ALA A 9 24.55 24.53 -12.27
CA ALA A 9 24.69 24.01 -10.92
C ALA A 9 23.31 23.79 -10.25
N LEU A 10 22.35 24.70 -10.45
CA LEU A 10 20.99 24.55 -9.95
C LEU A 10 20.26 23.37 -10.61
N LEU A 11 20.41 23.18 -11.92
CA LEU A 11 19.83 22.04 -12.64
C LEU A 11 20.40 20.70 -12.17
N ALA A 12 21.72 20.63 -11.95
CA ALA A 12 22.34 19.43 -11.38
C ALA A 12 21.78 19.12 -9.98
N ARG A 13 21.57 20.16 -9.16
CA ARG A 13 21.00 20.01 -7.82
C ARG A 13 19.52 19.58 -7.84
N ILE A 14 18.74 20.11 -8.78
CA ILE A 14 17.34 19.71 -8.96
C ILE A 14 17.27 18.22 -9.32
N LYS A 15 18.10 17.77 -10.27
CA LYS A 15 18.14 16.37 -10.67
C LYS A 15 18.49 15.44 -9.49
N GLU A 16 19.48 15.82 -8.69
CA GLU A 16 19.87 15.07 -7.49
C GLU A 16 18.71 14.97 -6.48
N LEU A 17 17.95 16.06 -6.30
CA LEU A 17 16.79 16.12 -5.41
C LEU A 17 15.58 15.35 -5.95
N GLU A 18 15.41 15.28 -7.27
CA GLU A 18 14.39 14.47 -7.94
C GLU A 18 14.69 12.97 -7.79
N GLU A 19 15.95 12.56 -8.04
CA GLU A 19 16.41 11.18 -7.84
C GLU A 19 16.27 10.76 -6.37
N GLU A 20 16.63 11.63 -5.41
CA GLU A 20 16.45 11.36 -3.99
C GLU A 20 14.96 11.30 -3.60
N ASN A 21 14.11 12.19 -4.14
CA ASN A 21 12.67 12.12 -3.92
C ASN A 21 12.06 10.83 -4.47
N GLU A 22 12.47 10.40 -5.66
CA GLU A 22 12.01 9.16 -6.26
C GLU A 22 12.46 7.96 -5.43
N ARG A 23 13.71 7.94 -4.96
CA ARG A 23 14.21 6.90 -4.04
C ARG A 23 13.39 6.86 -2.75
N LEU A 24 13.15 8.01 -2.12
CA LEU A 24 12.36 8.11 -0.89
C LEU A 24 10.91 7.69 -1.12
N ARG A 25 10.29 8.04 -2.25
CA ARG A 25 8.93 7.60 -2.61
C ARG A 25 8.86 6.09 -2.81
N ASN A 26 9.85 5.51 -3.47
CA ASN A 26 9.93 4.07 -3.68
C ASN A 26 10.17 3.31 -2.38
N GLU A 27 11.00 3.85 -1.48
CA GLU A 27 11.22 3.29 -0.14
C GLU A 27 9.96 3.41 0.73
N LEU A 28 9.24 4.53 0.65
CA LEU A 28 7.96 4.72 1.35
C LEU A 28 6.90 3.76 0.81
N LYS A 29 6.86 3.54 -0.50
CA LYS A 29 5.94 2.60 -1.15
C LYS A 29 6.24 1.16 -0.71
N ALA A 30 7.52 0.77 -0.71
CA ALA A 30 7.97 -0.52 -0.21
C ALA A 30 7.67 -0.71 1.30
N LYS A 31 7.81 0.34 2.10
CA LYS A 31 7.42 0.36 3.54
C LYS A 31 5.91 0.40 3.76
N SER A 32 5.13 0.94 2.83
CA SER A 32 3.66 0.93 2.92
C SER A 32 3.04 -0.43 2.55
N ASP A 33 3.78 -1.25 1.81
CA ASP A 33 3.40 -2.62 1.43
C ASP A 33 3.85 -3.69 2.45
N SER A 34 4.80 -3.38 3.34
CA SER A 34 5.35 -4.28 4.36
C SER A 34 4.93 -3.76 5.74
N GLU A 35 4.10 -4.41 6.54
CA GLU A 35 4.15 -5.80 6.96
C GLU A 35 2.83 -6.04 7.69
N LEU A 36 2.12 -7.12 7.37
CA LEU A 36 0.89 -7.46 8.08
C LEU A 36 1.26 -7.84 9.52
N THR A 37 0.87 -7.02 10.49
CA THR A 37 1.06 -7.34 11.91
C THR A 37 -0.15 -8.10 12.41
N ILE A 38 0.09 -9.30 12.93
CA ILE A 38 -0.95 -10.16 13.52
C ILE A 38 -0.51 -10.49 14.94
N PHE A 39 -1.36 -10.18 15.91
CA PHE A 39 -1.11 -10.53 17.31
C PHE A 39 -2.42 -10.90 18.01
N GLU A 40 -2.29 -11.72 19.06
CA GLU A 40 -3.39 -12.09 19.95
C GLU A 40 -3.58 -11.02 21.02
N ASP A 41 -4.83 -10.70 21.32
CA ASP A 41 -5.22 -9.70 22.32
C ASP A 41 -6.53 -10.12 23.02
N GLU A 42 -6.98 -9.34 23.99
CA GLU A 42 -8.20 -9.57 24.74
C GLU A 42 -9.12 -8.35 24.73
N TYR A 43 -10.37 -8.54 24.30
CA TYR A 43 -11.41 -7.52 24.37
C TYR A 43 -12.54 -7.96 25.32
N LYS A 44 -12.69 -7.25 26.45
CA LYS A 44 -13.71 -7.53 27.48
C LYS A 44 -13.70 -8.97 28.00
N GLY A 45 -12.54 -9.56 28.26
CA GLY A 45 -12.45 -10.95 28.71
C GLY A 45 -12.53 -12.00 27.59
N HIS A 46 -12.51 -11.58 26.32
CA HIS A 46 -12.62 -12.49 25.18
C HIS A 46 -11.39 -12.42 24.28
N PRO A 47 -10.82 -13.58 23.86
CA PRO A 47 -9.67 -13.60 22.96
C PRO A 47 -10.06 -13.10 21.57
N VAL A 48 -9.24 -12.21 21.03
CA VAL A 48 -9.37 -11.64 19.70
C VAL A 48 -8.03 -11.70 18.97
N LEU A 49 -8.09 -11.83 17.65
CA LEU A 49 -6.93 -11.68 16.78
C LEU A 49 -6.95 -10.29 16.17
N THR A 50 -5.95 -9.47 16.44
CA THR A 50 -5.86 -8.11 15.91
C THR A 50 -4.94 -8.10 14.69
N LEU A 51 -5.47 -7.57 13.59
CA LEU A 51 -4.75 -7.37 12.34
C LEU A 51 -4.49 -5.87 12.18
N GLY A 52 -3.21 -5.52 12.14
CA GLY A 52 -2.74 -4.17 11.88
C GLY A 52 -2.03 -4.10 10.53
N ARG A 53 -2.33 -3.07 9.75
CA ARG A 53 -1.56 -2.69 8.57
C ARG A 53 -1.53 -1.16 8.44
N SER A 54 -1.14 -0.64 7.28
CA SER A 54 -1.30 0.76 6.89
C SER A 54 -2.76 1.30 6.97
N CYS A 55 -3.73 0.43 7.28
CA CYS A 55 -5.12 0.76 7.58
C CYS A 55 -5.44 0.66 9.08
N ARG A 56 -6.59 1.22 9.49
CA ARG A 56 -7.05 1.17 10.89
C ARG A 56 -7.07 -0.29 11.38
N PRO A 57 -6.37 -0.62 12.49
CA PRO A 57 -6.34 -1.97 13.01
C PRO A 57 -7.75 -2.43 13.36
N PHE A 58 -8.02 -3.70 13.11
CA PHE A 58 -9.29 -4.31 13.47
C PHE A 58 -9.04 -5.66 14.12
N SER A 59 -9.94 -6.02 15.03
CA SER A 59 -9.86 -7.25 15.79
C SER A 59 -11.00 -8.17 15.41
N ILE A 60 -10.69 -9.46 15.24
CA ILE A 60 -11.67 -10.50 14.93
C ILE A 60 -11.80 -11.41 16.14
N GLY A 61 -13.02 -11.62 16.61
CA GLY A 61 -13.29 -12.51 17.74
C GLY A 61 -13.19 -14.00 17.35
N LEU A 62 -12.92 -14.85 18.34
CA LEU A 62 -12.73 -16.30 18.14
C LEU A 62 -13.86 -16.98 17.33
N ARG A 63 -15.13 -16.66 17.62
CA ARG A 63 -16.27 -17.24 16.90
C ARG A 63 -16.26 -16.87 15.42
N GLN A 64 -15.92 -15.64 15.09
CA GLN A 64 -15.82 -15.17 13.70
C GLN A 64 -14.63 -15.85 13.00
N LEU A 65 -13.50 -16.01 13.68
CA LEU A 65 -12.34 -16.76 13.14
C LEU A 65 -12.69 -18.21 12.83
N GLN A 66 -13.51 -18.87 13.66
CA GLN A 66 -13.98 -20.23 13.38
C GLN A 66 -14.89 -20.30 12.14
N PHE A 67 -15.76 -19.31 11.95
CA PHE A 67 -16.57 -19.22 10.72
C PHE A 67 -15.69 -18.94 9.50
N LEU A 68 -14.75 -18.01 9.62
CA LEU A 68 -13.82 -17.65 8.56
C LEU A 68 -12.96 -18.86 8.16
N LYS A 69 -12.48 -19.65 9.12
CA LYS A 69 -11.75 -20.90 8.86
C LYS A 69 -12.56 -21.91 8.03
N LYS A 70 -13.87 -22.01 8.26
CA LYS A 70 -14.76 -22.88 7.47
C LYS A 70 -15.04 -22.31 6.08
N ALA A 71 -15.18 -20.99 5.98
CA ALA A 71 -15.45 -20.29 4.72
C ALA A 71 -14.18 -20.00 3.90
N TRP A 72 -12.99 -20.28 4.43
CA TRP A 72 -11.70 -19.93 3.83
C TRP A 72 -11.55 -20.38 2.36
N PRO A 73 -12.00 -21.59 1.94
CA PRO A 73 -11.94 -21.97 0.54
C PRO A 73 -12.74 -21.04 -0.39
N GLN A 74 -13.88 -20.51 0.07
CA GLN A 74 -14.66 -19.54 -0.71
C GLN A 74 -13.98 -18.18 -0.77
N VAL A 75 -13.31 -17.78 0.32
CA VAL A 75 -12.51 -16.56 0.38
C VAL A 75 -11.36 -16.65 -0.63
N GLU A 76 -10.64 -17.77 -0.69
CA GLU A 76 -9.55 -17.99 -1.65
C GLU A 76 -10.04 -17.90 -3.10
N ILE A 77 -11.17 -18.56 -3.43
CA ILE A 77 -11.78 -18.48 -4.76
C ILE A 77 -12.12 -17.03 -5.12
N PHE A 78 -12.70 -16.29 -4.17
CA PHE A 78 -13.05 -14.89 -4.37
C PHE A 78 -11.80 -14.04 -4.60
N LEU A 79 -10.75 -14.19 -3.78
CA LEU A 79 -9.50 -13.44 -3.94
C LEU A 79 -8.85 -13.73 -5.29
N GLN A 80 -8.72 -15.00 -5.69
CA GLN A 80 -8.14 -15.37 -6.99
C GLN A 80 -8.91 -14.78 -8.18
N LYS A 81 -10.24 -14.69 -8.08
CA LYS A 81 -11.08 -14.09 -9.12
C LYS A 81 -10.79 -12.61 -9.31
N HIS A 82 -10.48 -11.90 -8.22
CA HIS A 82 -10.35 -10.45 -8.20
C HIS A 82 -8.90 -9.94 -8.23
N GLU A 83 -7.90 -10.77 -7.90
CA GLU A 83 -6.47 -10.44 -8.06
C GLU A 83 -6.08 -10.21 -9.52
N LYS A 84 -6.73 -10.89 -10.46
CA LYS A 84 -6.46 -10.74 -11.91
C LYS A 84 -7.03 -9.47 -12.51
N SER A 85 -7.92 -8.77 -11.82
CA SER A 85 -8.57 -7.55 -12.31
C SER A 85 -7.80 -6.27 -12.00
N SER A 86 -6.78 -6.31 -11.13
CA SER A 86 -6.00 -5.13 -10.72
C SER A 86 -4.78 -4.84 -11.60
N SER A 87 -4.57 -5.57 -12.71
CA SER A 87 -3.42 -5.39 -13.61
C SER A 87 -3.69 -4.55 -14.86
N ASN A 88 -4.87 -3.93 -15.00
CA ASN A 88 -5.11 -3.03 -16.13
C ASN A 88 -4.78 -1.58 -15.72
N PRO A 89 -3.74 -0.96 -16.30
CA PRO A 89 -3.51 0.47 -16.12
C PRO A 89 -4.68 1.28 -16.71
N PRO A 90 -4.97 2.47 -16.19
CA PRO A 90 -6.01 3.33 -16.75
C PRO A 90 -5.60 3.73 -18.17
N THR A 91 -6.40 3.34 -19.16
CA THR A 91 -6.26 3.85 -20.52
C THR A 91 -6.55 5.36 -20.49
N GLU A 92 -5.53 6.15 -20.79
CA GLU A 92 -5.63 7.59 -21.03
C GLU A 92 -6.43 7.80 -22.32
N ASP A 93 -7.76 7.86 -22.25
CA ASP A 93 -8.59 8.20 -23.41
C ASP A 93 -9.93 8.84 -22.98
N ASP A 94 -9.86 9.92 -22.20
CA ASP A 94 -10.92 10.93 -22.24
C ASP A 94 -10.27 12.29 -22.54
N GLU A 95 -10.02 12.47 -23.84
CA GLU A 95 -9.75 13.77 -24.45
C GLU A 95 -10.78 14.80 -23.97
N ILE A 96 -10.28 15.83 -23.28
CA ILE A 96 -11.04 17.05 -23.03
C ILE A 96 -11.23 17.73 -24.39
N LYS A 97 -12.43 17.59 -24.97
CA LYS A 97 -12.91 18.46 -26.05
C LYS A 97 -13.22 19.83 -25.46
N ILE A 98 -12.34 20.80 -25.76
CA ILE A 98 -12.61 22.23 -25.64
C ILE A 98 -13.40 22.69 -26.87
#